data_AF-A0A945SD76-F1
#
_entry.id   AF-A0A945SD76-F1
#
_cell.length_a   1.000
_cell.length_b   1.000
_cell.length_c   1.000
_cell.angle_alpha   90.00
_cell.angle_beta   90.00
_cell.angle_gamma   90.00
#
_symmetry.space_group_name_H-M   'P 1'
#
loop_
_entity.id
_entity.type
_entity.pdbx_description
1 polymer ?
#
loop_
_entity_poly.entity_id
_entity_poly.type
_entity_poly.pdbx_seq_one_letter_code
_entity_poly.pdbx_strand_id
1 'polypeptide(L)'
;VHTLGMGLSKGGPIPIYNKYGNRTDYRKDRDGNTIISKLDEQLLQQIASAGKGTYVRANNSKAGLSTLFAEINKMEKKEIGTMVFTEYKDRFQLFIGLALLLLLTDLILLGRKNKWSNRINFYKD
;
A
#
# COMPACT_ATOMS: atom_id res chain seq x y z
N VAL A 1 -0.84 -13.33 -4.53
CA VAL A 1 -0.87 -13.63 -5.98
C VAL A 1 -2.32 -13.69 -6.42
N HIS A 2 -2.74 -12.82 -7.34
CA HIS A 2 -4.09 -12.81 -7.90
C HIS A 2 -4.05 -13.42 -9.31
N THR A 3 -5.12 -14.13 -9.70
CA THR A 3 -5.19 -14.81 -11.00
C THR A 3 -6.43 -14.37 -11.76
N LEU A 4 -6.27 -14.14 -13.07
CA LEU A 4 -7.36 -13.78 -13.97
C LEU A 4 -7.60 -14.89 -14.99
N GLY A 5 -8.80 -15.48 -14.98
CA GLY A 5 -9.18 -16.52 -15.95
C GLY A 5 -9.78 -15.92 -17.21
N MET A 6 -9.12 -16.08 -18.36
CA MET A 6 -9.63 -15.65 -19.66
C MET A 6 -9.97 -16.84 -20.55
N GLY A 7 -11.16 -16.82 -21.14
CA GLY A 7 -11.62 -17.85 -22.07
C GLY A 7 -12.78 -18.68 -21.55
N LEU A 8 -13.02 -19.80 -22.21
CA LEU A 8 -14.19 -20.65 -22.00
C LEU A 8 -13.74 -22.02 -21.50
N SER A 9 -14.51 -22.59 -20.58
CA SER A 9 -14.25 -23.93 -20.01
C SER A 9 -14.42 -25.03 -21.06
N LYS A 10 -15.32 -24.82 -22.05
CA LYS A 10 -15.47 -25.69 -23.23
C LYS A 10 -14.27 -25.65 -24.18
N GLY A 11 -13.47 -24.59 -24.11
CA GLY A 11 -12.30 -24.35 -24.94
C GLY A 11 -12.61 -23.94 -26.38
N GLY A 12 -11.54 -23.59 -27.10
CA GLY A 12 -11.58 -23.19 -28.50
C GLY A 12 -10.27 -23.50 -29.22
N PRO A 13 -10.31 -23.61 -30.57
CA PRO A 13 -9.11 -23.86 -31.36
C PRO A 13 -8.23 -22.60 -31.44
N ILE A 14 -6.92 -22.79 -31.53
CA ILE A 14 -5.94 -21.69 -31.60
C ILE A 14 -5.69 -21.31 -33.06
N PRO A 15 -6.09 -20.11 -33.54
CA PRO A 15 -5.89 -19.72 -34.94
C PRO A 15 -4.43 -19.37 -35.25
N ILE A 16 -3.98 -19.68 -36.46
CA ILE A 16 -2.71 -19.27 -37.04
C ILE A 16 -2.98 -18.19 -38.09
N TYR A 17 -2.29 -17.06 -37.93
CA TYR A 17 -2.39 -15.92 -38.85
C TYR A 17 -1.15 -15.84 -39.75
N ASN A 18 -1.35 -15.42 -40.99
CA ASN A 18 -0.24 -15.13 -41.89
C ASN A 18 0.33 -13.72 -41.66
N LYS A 19 1.40 -13.39 -42.41
CA LYS A 19 2.08 -12.08 -42.38
C LYS A 19 1.17 -10.89 -42.70
N TYR A 20 0.02 -11.15 -43.32
CA TYR A 20 -0.97 -10.17 -43.75
C TYR A 20 -2.20 -10.12 -42.82
N GLY A 21 -2.18 -10.83 -41.68
CA GLY A 21 -3.26 -10.85 -40.69
C GLY A 21 -4.45 -11.75 -41.04
N ASN A 22 -4.41 -12.49 -42.15
CA ASN A 22 -5.47 -13.41 -42.53
C ASN A 22 -5.32 -14.75 -41.80
N ARG A 23 -6.43 -15.29 -41.28
CA ARG A 23 -6.47 -16.61 -40.64
C ARG A 23 -6.27 -17.70 -41.70
N THR A 24 -5.26 -18.54 -41.52
CA THR A 24 -4.88 -19.55 -42.51
C THR A 24 -5.21 -20.98 -42.07
N ASP A 25 -4.96 -21.33 -40.81
CA ASP A 25 -5.29 -22.65 -40.26
C ASP A 25 -5.43 -22.55 -38.72
N TYR A 26 -5.68 -23.67 -38.05
CA TYR A 26 -5.58 -23.83 -36.61
C TYR A 26 -4.31 -24.58 -36.21
N ARG A 27 -3.85 -24.35 -34.98
CA ARG A 27 -2.70 -25.06 -34.41
C ARG A 27 -3.01 -26.56 -34.30
N LYS A 28 -2.11 -27.38 -34.83
CA LYS A 28 -2.16 -28.84 -34.78
C LYS A 28 -1.07 -29.42 -33.87
N ASP A 29 -1.32 -30.59 -33.32
CA ASP A 29 -0.35 -31.37 -32.57
C ASP A 29 0.61 -32.16 -33.50
N ARG A 30 1.44 -33.04 -32.93
CA ARG A 30 2.39 -33.87 -33.70
C ARG A 30 1.70 -34.92 -34.55
N ASP A 31 0.47 -35.29 -34.20
CA ASP A 31 -0.34 -36.31 -34.86
C ASP A 31 -1.30 -35.69 -35.90
N GLY A 32 -1.29 -34.35 -36.05
CA GLY A 32 -2.08 -33.61 -37.01
C GLY A 32 -3.46 -33.15 -36.52
N ASN A 33 -3.80 -33.39 -35.25
CA ASN A 33 -5.10 -33.03 -34.69
C ASN A 33 -5.13 -31.56 -34.23
N THR A 34 -6.27 -30.88 -34.40
CA THR A 34 -6.44 -29.50 -33.96
C THR A 34 -6.41 -29.40 -32.43
N ILE A 35 -5.53 -28.54 -31.91
CA ILE A 35 -5.41 -28.29 -30.48
C ILE A 35 -6.56 -27.40 -30.00
N ILE A 36 -7.29 -27.88 -28.99
CA ILE A 36 -8.35 -27.13 -28.30
C ILE A 36 -7.81 -26.63 -26.96
N SER A 37 -7.62 -25.32 -26.83
CA SER A 37 -7.21 -24.68 -25.57
C SER A 37 -8.44 -24.45 -24.70
N LYS A 38 -8.38 -24.86 -23.43
CA LYS A 38 -9.47 -24.76 -22.45
C LYS A 38 -9.02 -23.95 -21.24
N LEU A 39 -9.93 -23.12 -20.71
CA LEU A 39 -9.71 -22.45 -19.44
C LEU A 39 -9.87 -23.45 -18.30
N ASP A 40 -8.81 -23.66 -17.53
CA ASP A 40 -8.84 -24.41 -16.28
C ASP A 40 -9.02 -23.45 -15.10
N GLU A 41 -10.26 -23.33 -14.62
CA GLU A 41 -10.60 -22.45 -13.51
C GLU A 41 -10.14 -23.03 -12.16
N GLN A 42 -10.08 -24.35 -12.03
CA GLN A 42 -9.69 -25.01 -10.77
C GLN A 42 -8.22 -24.77 -10.47
N LEU A 43 -7.36 -24.92 -11.48
CA LEU A 43 -5.94 -24.62 -11.36
C LEU A 43 -5.69 -23.17 -10.92
N LEU A 44 -6.38 -22.22 -11.56
CA LEU A 44 -6.23 -20.79 -11.23
C LEU A 44 -6.69 -20.47 -9.80
N GLN A 45 -7.80 -21.08 -9.36
CA GLN A 45 -8.27 -20.95 -7.97
C GLN A 45 -7.27 -21.51 -6.96
N GLN A 46 -6.62 -22.64 -7.26
CA GLN A 46 -5.59 -23.22 -6.40
C GLN A 46 -4.36 -22.30 -6.29
N ILE A 47 -3.91 -21.72 -7.41
CA ILE A 47 -2.77 -20.79 -7.43
C ILE A 47 -3.11 -19.52 -6.63
N ALA A 48 -4.29 -18.93 -6.84
CA ALA A 48 -4.73 -17.77 -6.08
C ALA A 48 -4.79 -18.07 -4.58
N SER A 49 -5.33 -19.23 -4.20
CA SER A 49 -5.44 -19.67 -2.80
C SER A 49 -4.06 -19.87 -2.16
N ALA A 50 -3.14 -20.55 -2.86
CA ALA A 50 -1.76 -20.74 -2.40
C ALA A 50 -1.03 -19.40 -2.23
N GLY A 51 -1.27 -18.44 -3.11
CA GLY A 51 -0.71 -17.11 -3.05
C GLY A 51 -1.49 -16.11 -2.20
N LYS A 52 -2.48 -16.56 -1.39
CA LYS A 52 -3.36 -15.72 -0.57
C LYS A 52 -3.99 -14.53 -1.31
N GLY A 53 -4.28 -14.69 -2.60
CA GLY A 53 -4.98 -13.71 -3.40
C GLY A 53 -6.30 -14.24 -3.92
N THR A 54 -6.80 -13.61 -4.98
CA THR A 54 -8.18 -13.81 -5.46
C THR A 54 -8.17 -14.29 -6.91
N TYR A 55 -9.07 -15.23 -7.21
CA TYR A 55 -9.39 -15.62 -8.58
C TYR A 55 -10.55 -14.79 -9.12
N VAL A 56 -10.38 -14.24 -10.32
CA VAL A 56 -11.41 -13.48 -11.02
C VAL A 56 -11.56 -14.01 -12.43
N ARG A 57 -12.79 -14.33 -12.83
CA ARG A 57 -13.09 -14.68 -14.22
C ARG A 57 -13.28 -13.41 -15.04
N ALA A 58 -12.55 -13.29 -16.15
CA ALA A 58 -12.74 -12.24 -17.14
C ALA A 58 -13.97 -12.56 -17.98
N ASN A 59 -15.15 -12.19 -17.49
CA ASN A 59 -16.32 -12.02 -18.33
C ASN A 59 -16.27 -10.60 -18.93
N ASN A 60 -17.02 -10.34 -20.01
CA ASN A 60 -17.14 -9.00 -20.60
C ASN A 60 -17.71 -7.94 -19.63
N SER A 61 -18.03 -8.31 -18.39
CA SER A 61 -18.45 -7.39 -17.35
C SER A 61 -17.22 -6.84 -16.64
N LYS A 62 -17.04 -5.52 -16.75
CA LYS A 62 -16.05 -4.71 -16.01
C LYS A 62 -16.03 -4.97 -14.49
N ALA A 63 -17.06 -5.63 -13.95
CA ALA A 63 -17.25 -5.97 -12.53
C ALA A 63 -16.14 -6.86 -11.95
N GLY A 64 -15.68 -7.88 -12.68
CA GLY A 64 -14.60 -8.74 -12.17
C GLY A 64 -13.29 -7.96 -12.02
N LEU A 65 -12.95 -7.21 -13.07
CA LEU A 65 -11.71 -6.45 -13.12
C LEU A 65 -11.70 -5.27 -12.13
N SER A 66 -12.85 -4.61 -11.91
CA SER A 66 -12.97 -3.50 -10.95
C SER A 66 -12.73 -3.93 -9.50
N THR A 67 -13.19 -5.13 -9.11
CA THR A 67 -12.91 -5.67 -7.76
C THR A 67 -11.42 -5.92 -7.54
N LEU A 68 -10.74 -6.47 -8.54
CA LEU A 68 -9.30 -6.71 -8.50
C LEU A 68 -8.51 -5.38 -8.40
N PHE A 69 -8.88 -4.38 -9.21
CA PHE A 69 -8.30 -3.05 -9.13
C PHE A 69 -8.60 -2.33 -7.80
N ALA A 70 -9.78 -2.54 -7.20
CA ALA A 70 -10.11 -1.98 -5.89
C ALA A 70 -9.25 -2.59 -4.77
N GLU A 71 -9.02 -3.90 -4.81
CA GLU A 71 -8.14 -4.60 -3.85
C GLU A 71 -6.70 -4.09 -3.95
N ILE A 72 -6.17 -3.94 -5.17
CA ILE A 72 -4.83 -3.39 -5.42
C ILE A 72 -4.72 -1.95 -4.88
N ASN A 73 -5.67 -1.09 -5.23
CA ASN A 73 -5.69 0.30 -4.75
C ASN A 73 -5.78 0.40 -3.22
N LYS A 74 -6.51 -0.52 -2.57
CA LYS A 74 -6.61 -0.55 -1.11
C LYS A 74 -5.29 -0.95 -0.45
N MET A 75 -4.56 -1.90 -1.03
CA MET A 75 -3.23 -2.30 -0.55
C MET A 75 -2.21 -1.18 -0.73
N GLU A 76 -2.16 -0.55 -1.91
CA GLU A 76 -1.25 0.56 -2.19
C GLU A 76 -1.50 1.76 -1.25
N LYS A 77 -2.77 2.11 -1.00
CA LYS A 77 -3.12 3.13 -0.01
C LYS A 77 -2.74 2.77 1.42
N LYS A 78 -2.77 1.49 1.79
CA LYS A 78 -2.36 1.03 3.13
C LYS A 78 -0.86 1.20 3.36
N GLU A 79 -0.04 0.96 2.35
CA GLU A 79 1.41 1.24 2.43
C GLU A 79 1.69 2.74 2.59
N ILE A 80 1.01 3.58 1.82
CA ILE A 80 1.15 5.05 1.95
C ILE A 80 0.66 5.54 3.32
N GLY A 81 -0.46 5.04 3.82
CA GLY A 81 -1.04 5.43 5.12
C GLY A 81 -0.21 4.99 6.33
N THR A 82 0.68 3.99 6.17
CA THR A 82 1.54 3.52 7.25
C THR A 82 2.85 4.32 7.35
N MET A 83 3.29 4.98 6.26
CA MET A 83 4.53 5.77 6.26
C MET A 83 4.38 7.25 6.64
N VAL A 84 3.18 7.84 6.60
CA VAL A 84 3.03 9.29 6.85
C VAL A 84 1.79 9.61 7.69
N PHE A 85 1.75 9.14 8.93
CA PHE A 85 1.00 9.80 10.01
C PHE A 85 1.71 9.59 11.34
N THR A 86 3.03 9.80 11.38
CA THR A 86 3.62 10.28 12.63
C THR A 86 3.36 11.78 12.67
N GLU A 87 2.12 12.15 12.98
CA GLU A 87 1.79 13.52 13.35
C GLU A 87 2.59 13.79 14.62
N TYR A 88 3.79 14.35 14.45
CA TYR A 88 4.66 14.73 15.55
C TYR A 88 3.90 15.78 16.35
N LYS A 89 3.28 15.36 17.45
CA LYS A 89 2.67 16.29 18.38
C LYS A 89 3.78 17.09 19.01
N ASP A 90 3.88 18.34 18.62
CA ASP A 90 4.83 19.29 19.14
C ASP A 90 4.68 19.47 20.65
N ARG A 91 5.64 18.94 21.42
CA ARG A 91 5.68 19.04 22.89
C ARG A 91 6.43 20.29 23.37
N PHE A 92 6.76 21.24 22.49
CA PHE A 92 7.51 22.44 22.84
C PHE A 92 6.76 23.36 23.81
N GLN A 93 5.43 23.26 23.86
CA GLN A 93 4.59 24.10 24.72
C GLN A 93 4.93 23.96 26.21
N LEU A 94 5.37 22.77 26.64
CA LEU A 94 5.76 22.50 28.02
C LEU A 94 7.10 23.18 28.36
N PHE A 95 8.05 23.17 27.42
CA PHE A 95 9.34 23.86 27.57
C PHE A 95 9.19 25.38 27.53
N ILE A 96 8.35 25.91 26.63
CA ILE A 96 8.03 27.35 26.57
C ILE A 96 7.30 27.78 27.85
N GLY A 97 6.37 26.99 28.35
CA GLY A 97 5.67 27.25 29.62
C GLY A 97 6.63 27.30 30.81
N LEU A 98 7.57 26.36 30.91
CA LEU A 98 8.64 26.36 31.91
C LEU A 98 9.52 27.62 31.79
N ALA A 99 9.97 27.96 30.57
CA ALA A 99 10.79 29.14 30.33
C ALA A 99 10.08 30.44 30.72
N LEU A 100 8.80 30.59 30.36
CA LEU A 100 7.97 31.73 30.75
C LEU A 100 7.78 31.82 32.26
N LEU A 101 7.55 30.69 32.94
CA LEU A 101 7.39 30.66 34.39
C LEU A 101 8.67 31.09 35.10
N LEU A 102 9.82 30.57 34.66
CA LEU A 102 11.14 30.98 35.17
C LEU A 102 11.40 32.48 34.95
N LEU A 103 11.07 33.00 33.76
CA LEU A 103 11.23 34.42 33.44
C LEU A 103 10.33 35.32 34.29
N LEU A 104 9.07 34.94 34.50
CA LEU A 104 8.17 35.67 35.40
C LEU A 104 8.67 35.65 36.85
N THR A 105 9.18 34.50 37.29
CA THR A 105 9.76 34.36 38.64
C THR A 105 10.97 35.27 38.80
N ASP A 106 11.86 35.31 37.80
CA ASP A 106 13.01 36.19 37.78
C ASP A 106 12.61 37.67 37.78
N LEU A 107 11.63 38.07 36.95
CA LEU A 107 11.12 39.45 36.89
C LEU A 107 10.55 39.92 38.25
N ILE A 108 9.81 39.05 38.95
CA ILE A 108 9.26 39.33 40.28
C ILE A 108 10.38 39.43 41.34
N LEU A 109 11.42 38.59 41.22
CA LEU A 109 12.60 38.63 42.09
C LEU A 109 13.48 39.87 41.82
N LEU A 110 13.60 40.30 40.56
CA LEU A 110 14.41 41.44 40.13
C LEU A 110 13.81 42.77 40.62
N GLY A 111 12.48 42.90 40.55
CA GLY A 111 11.75 44.06 41.08
C GLY A 111 11.83 44.19 42.60
N ARG A 112 12.22 43.12 43.32
CA ARG A 112 12.33 43.07 44.77
C ARG A 112 13.77 42.78 45.16
N LYS A 113 14.62 43.81 45.07
CA LYS A 113 16.03 43.88 45.53
C LYS A 113 16.37 42.72 46.48
N ASN A 114 17.15 41.81 45.95
CA ASN A 114 17.52 40.51 46.49
C ASN A 114 17.87 40.54 48.00
N LYS A 115 16.94 40.10 48.88
CA LYS A 115 17.23 39.85 50.30
C LYS A 115 17.86 38.47 50.55
N TRP A 116 17.81 37.57 49.57
CA TRP A 116 18.30 36.19 49.69
C TRP A 116 19.77 36.03 49.26
N SER A 117 20.27 36.85 48.33
CA SER A 117 21.70 36.88 47.97
C SER A 117 22.59 37.34 49.10
N ASN A 118 22.10 38.14 50.05
CA ASN A 118 22.85 38.48 51.26
C ASN A 118 23.03 37.29 52.24
N ARG A 119 22.50 36.10 51.93
CA ARG A 119 22.72 34.87 52.74
C ARG A 119 23.57 33.81 52.05
N ILE A 120 24.03 34.05 50.81
CA ILE A 120 24.88 33.10 50.09
C ILE A 120 26.16 33.83 49.69
N ASN A 121 27.18 33.72 50.56
CA ASN A 121 28.54 34.14 50.24
C ASN A 121 29.11 33.20 49.18
N PHE A 122 29.15 33.66 47.92
CA PHE A 122 29.74 32.91 46.80
C PHE A 122 31.19 33.29 46.50
N TYR A 123 31.90 33.86 47.46
CA TYR A 123 33.35 34.02 47.39
C TYR A 123 34.00 33.48 48.65
N LYS A 124 34.58 32.29 48.52
CA LYS A 124 35.73 31.86 49.29
C LYS A 124 36.63 31.07 48.35
N ASP A 125 37.76 31.70 48.07
CA ASP A 125 38.92 31.37 47.21
C ASP A 125 38.68 31.24 45.70
#